data_AF-A0ABD1I7Q3-F1
#
_entry.id   AF-A0ABD1I7Q3-F1
#
_cell.length_a   1.000
_cell.length_b   1.000
_cell.length_c   1.000
_cell.angle_alpha   90.00
_cell.angle_beta   90.00
_cell.angle_gamma   90.00
#
_symmetry.space_group_name_H-M   'P 1'
#
loop_
_entity.id
_entity.type
_entity.pdbx_description
1 polymer ?
#
loop_
_entity_poly.entity_id
_entity_poly.type
_entity_poly.pdbx_seq_one_letter_code
_entity_poly.pdbx_strand_id
1 'polypeptide(L)'
;MQANNDVVHKLQDAQKEQKASMDMIAKQLSQITTSLSEIRGNEGRIPATVKMSGKENISQIILRSGKAYEGPTMQPKNKESSSRGGIDG
;
A
#
# COMPACT_ATOMS: atom_id res chain seq x y z
N MET A 1 -40.80 -17.32 43.39
CA MET A 1 -39.61 -16.49 43.70
C MET A 1 -38.48 -16.65 42.69
N GLN A 2 -38.25 -17.85 42.13
CA GLN A 2 -37.16 -18.12 41.16
C GLN A 2 -37.19 -17.26 39.87
N ALA A 3 -38.36 -17.10 39.26
CA ALA A 3 -38.49 -16.36 37.99
C ALA A 3 -38.09 -14.87 38.07
N ASN A 4 -38.27 -14.23 39.23
CA ASN A 4 -37.87 -12.83 39.41
C ASN A 4 -36.35 -12.69 39.46
N ASN A 5 -35.64 -13.66 40.03
CA ASN A 5 -34.17 -13.64 40.05
C ASN A 5 -33.58 -13.86 38.66
N ASP A 6 -34.18 -14.75 37.85
CA ASP A 6 -33.72 -15.00 36.48
C ASP A 6 -33.89 -13.77 35.57
N VAL A 7 -34.99 -13.02 35.74
CA VAL A 7 -35.22 -11.76 35.02
C VAL A 7 -34.18 -10.71 35.40
N VAL A 8 -33.88 -10.57 36.69
CA VAL A 8 -32.87 -9.62 37.17
C VAL A 8 -31.48 -9.97 36.63
N HIS A 9 -31.10 -11.25 36.61
CA HIS A 9 -29.82 -11.68 36.04
C HIS A 9 -29.71 -11.40 34.54
N LYS A 10 -30.74 -11.73 33.76
CA LYS A 10 -30.76 -11.42 32.31
C LYS A 10 -30.67 -9.91 32.04
N LEU A 11 -31.31 -9.10 32.87
CA LEU A 11 -31.24 -7.64 32.75
C LEU A 11 -29.83 -7.11 33.02
N GLN A 12 -29.15 -7.66 34.04
CA GLN A 12 -27.76 -7.31 34.37
C GLN A 12 -26.78 -7.72 33.27
N ASP A 13 -26.97 -8.89 32.67
CA ASP A 13 -26.10 -9.37 31.60
C ASP A 13 -26.30 -8.56 30.32
N ALA A 14 -27.55 -8.23 29.95
CA ALA A 14 -27.85 -7.33 28.85
C ALA A 14 -27.25 -5.93 29.06
N GLN A 15 -27.29 -5.41 30.29
CA GLN A 15 -26.67 -4.12 30.62
C GLN A 15 -25.13 -4.17 30.47
N LYS A 16 -24.48 -5.26 30.88
CA LYS A 16 -23.02 -5.44 30.71
C LYS A 16 -22.65 -5.52 29.23
N GLU A 17 -23.41 -6.29 28.45
CA GLU A 17 -23.19 -6.42 27.01
C GLU A 17 -23.36 -5.07 26.30
N GLN A 18 -24.40 -4.31 26.65
CA GLN A 18 -24.62 -2.96 26.11
C GLN A 18 -23.45 -2.04 26.42
N LYS A 19 -22.93 -2.06 27.65
CA LYS A 19 -21.78 -1.24 28.04
C LYS A 19 -20.52 -1.64 27.26
N ALA A 20 -20.26 -2.94 27.13
CA ALA A 20 -19.11 -3.44 26.37
C ALA A 20 -19.20 -3.06 24.88
N SER A 21 -20.41 -3.12 24.30
CA SER A 21 -20.66 -2.69 22.92
C SER A 21 -20.39 -1.19 22.74
N MET A 22 -20.88 -0.36 23.66
CA MET A 22 -20.60 1.09 23.65
C MET A 22 -19.10 1.40 23.73
N ASP A 23 -18.36 0.72 24.61
CA ASP A 23 -16.92 0.92 24.75
C ASP A 23 -16.17 0.52 23.46
N MET A 24 -16.61 -0.56 22.80
CA MET A 24 -16.06 -1.01 21.53
C MET A 24 -16.31 0.02 20.42
N ILE A 25 -17.53 0.55 20.33
CA ILE A 25 -17.90 1.59 19.35
C ILE A 25 -17.06 2.85 19.59
N ALA A 26 -16.92 3.30 20.84
CA ALA A 26 -16.11 4.47 21.17
C ALA A 26 -14.64 4.29 20.74
N LYS A 27 -14.09 3.08 20.95
CA LYS A 27 -12.73 2.73 20.51
C LYS A 27 -12.60 2.73 18.98
N GLN A 28 -13.57 2.14 18.28
CA GLN A 28 -13.58 2.13 16.81
C GLN A 28 -13.69 3.54 16.23
N LEU A 29 -14.55 4.39 16.80
CA LEU A 29 -14.67 5.79 16.41
C LEU A 29 -13.36 6.55 16.64
N SER A 30 -12.72 6.37 17.79
CA SER A 30 -11.41 6.99 18.06
C SER A 30 -10.36 6.58 17.03
N GLN A 31 -10.29 5.29 16.67
CA GLN A 31 -9.37 4.82 15.63
C GLN A 31 -9.67 5.44 14.27
N ILE A 32 -10.95 5.49 13.87
CA ILE A 32 -11.37 6.10 12.60
C ILE A 32 -11.01 7.59 12.57
N THR A 33 -11.28 8.34 13.63
CA THR A 33 -10.94 9.77 13.70
C THR A 33 -9.43 10.00 13.60
N THR A 34 -8.62 9.16 14.27
CA THR A 34 -7.16 9.22 14.17
C THR A 34 -6.68 8.92 12.75
N SER A 35 -7.13 7.82 12.15
CA SER A 35 -6.75 7.47 10.77
C SER A 35 -7.20 8.52 9.75
N LEU A 36 -8.39 9.11 9.92
CA LEU A 36 -8.83 10.22 9.06
C LEU A 36 -7.97 11.46 9.25
N SER A 37 -7.50 11.74 10.47
CA SER A 37 -6.58 12.85 10.74
C SER A 37 -5.21 12.62 10.10
N GLU A 38 -4.71 11.38 10.12
CA GLU A 38 -3.49 10.99 9.43
C GLU A 38 -3.63 11.11 7.91
N ILE A 39 -4.75 10.65 7.34
CA ILE A 39 -5.04 10.75 5.90
C ILE A 39 -5.15 12.22 5.47
N ARG A 40 -5.87 13.04 6.26
CA ARG A 40 -6.05 14.48 5.98
C ARG A 40 -4.77 15.28 6.19
N GLY A 41 -3.95 14.93 7.18
CA GLY A 41 -2.61 15.50 7.36
C GLY A 41 -1.62 15.08 6.26
N ASN A 42 -1.95 14.04 5.51
CA ASN A 42 -1.14 13.46 4.46
C ASN A 42 -1.73 13.73 3.05
N GLU A 43 -2.51 14.80 2.90
CA GLU A 43 -3.06 15.32 1.63
C GLU A 43 -1.98 15.31 0.53
N GLY A 44 -1.97 14.25 -0.30
CA GLY A 44 -1.10 14.12 -1.46
C GLY A 44 0.11 13.18 -1.33
N ARG A 45 0.39 12.55 -0.18
CA ARG A 45 1.49 11.57 -0.08
C ARG A 45 0.97 10.14 -0.14
N ILE A 46 1.21 9.48 -1.28
CA ILE A 46 1.11 8.02 -1.39
C ILE A 46 2.00 7.42 -0.28
N PRO A 47 1.52 6.47 0.54
CA PRO A 47 2.36 5.78 1.51
C PRO A 47 3.62 5.27 0.79
N ALA A 48 4.81 5.67 1.26
CA ALA A 48 6.09 5.36 0.63
C ALA A 48 6.48 3.86 0.65
N THR A 49 5.51 2.98 0.91
CA THR A 49 5.68 1.55 1.00
C THR A 49 5.01 0.85 -0.17
N VAL A 50 5.34 1.26 -1.40
CA VAL A 50 5.50 0.23 -2.43
C VAL A 50 6.83 -0.43 -2.10
N LYS A 51 6.77 -1.49 -1.30
CA LYS A 51 7.89 -2.43 -1.20
C LYS A 51 7.99 -3.00 -2.61
N MET A 52 8.83 -2.39 -3.46
CA MET A 52 9.13 -2.94 -4.77
C MET A 52 9.50 -4.39 -4.51
N SER A 53 8.63 -5.32 -4.91
CA SER A 53 9.03 -6.72 -5.00
C SER A 53 10.20 -6.68 -5.97
N GLY A 54 11.42 -6.81 -5.44
CA GLY A 54 12.68 -6.43 -6.10
C GLY A 54 13.06 -7.33 -7.27
N LYS A 55 12.07 -7.88 -7.96
CA LYS A 55 12.19 -8.72 -9.14
C LYS A 55 11.10 -8.27 -10.11
N GLU A 56 11.35 -7.15 -10.78
CA GLU A 56 10.67 -6.85 -12.02
C GLU A 56 10.83 -8.08 -12.92
N ASN A 57 9.73 -8.70 -13.34
CA ASN A 57 9.76 -9.91 -14.18
C ASN A 57 10.02 -9.49 -15.64
N ILE A 58 11.16 -8.84 -15.89
CA ILE A 58 11.51 -8.21 -17.18
C ILE A 58 11.52 -9.25 -18.32
N SER A 59 11.83 -10.51 -17.99
CA SER A 59 11.82 -11.65 -18.92
C SER A 59 10.43 -11.95 -19.54
N GLN A 60 9.35 -11.40 -18.99
CA GLN A 60 8.01 -11.54 -19.59
C GLN A 60 7.72 -10.51 -20.69
N ILE A 61 8.56 -9.49 -20.83
CA ILE A 61 8.40 -8.46 -21.85
C ILE A 61 8.99 -9.00 -23.15
N ILE A 62 8.14 -9.33 -24.13
CA ILE A 62 8.56 -9.79 -25.46
C ILE A 62 8.53 -8.63 -26.45
N LEU A 63 9.67 -8.38 -27.11
CA LEU A 63 9.81 -7.38 -28.15
C LEU A 63 9.11 -7.82 -29.44
N ARG A 64 8.82 -6.88 -30.34
CA ARG A 64 8.28 -7.18 -31.68
C ARG A 64 9.18 -8.11 -32.51
N SER A 65 10.46 -8.19 -32.16
CA SER A 65 11.42 -9.14 -32.73
C SER A 65 11.24 -10.59 -32.24
N GLY A 66 10.32 -10.83 -31.30
CA GLY A 66 10.10 -12.13 -30.65
C GLY A 66 11.08 -12.46 -29.52
N LYS A 67 12.00 -11.56 -29.17
CA LYS A 67 13.00 -11.76 -28.10
C LYS A 67 12.51 -11.19 -26.77
N ALA A 68 12.97 -11.76 -25.66
CA ALA A 68 12.77 -11.18 -24.34
C ALA A 68 13.55 -9.85 -24.23
N TYR A 69 12.95 -8.86 -23.59
CA TYR A 69 13.60 -7.60 -23.26
C TYR A 69 14.55 -7.81 -22.09
N GLU A 70 15.81 -7.42 -22.27
CA GLU A 70 16.87 -7.62 -21.27
C GLU A 70 17.12 -6.37 -20.40
N GLY A 71 16.24 -5.36 -20.50
CA GLY A 71 16.42 -4.09 -19.81
C GLY A 71 17.32 -3.10 -20.56
N PRO A 72 17.40 -1.85 -20.08
CA PRO A 72 18.30 -0.86 -20.65
C PRO A 72 19.76 -1.25 -20.35
N THR A 73 20.54 -1.52 -21.40
CA THR A 73 21.99 -1.70 -21.27
C THR A 73 22.66 -0.33 -21.11
N MET A 74 23.35 -0.11 -19.99
CA MET A 74 24.24 1.04 -19.88
C MET A 74 25.43 0.80 -20.81
N GLN A 75 25.44 1.46 -21.97
CA GLN A 75 26.63 1.46 -22.82
C GLN A 75 27.80 2.10 -22.06
N PRO A 76 28.98 1.45 -21.98
CA PRO A 76 30.17 2.13 -21.50
C PRO A 76 30.45 3.31 -22.45
N LYS A 77 30.64 4.51 -21.88
CA LYS A 77 31.05 5.71 -22.62
C LYS A 77 32.39 5.45 -23.33
N ASN A 78 32.35 4.96 -24.56
CA ASN A 78 33.51 5.00 -25.44
C ASN A 78 33.70 6.45 -25.87
N LYS A 79 34.81 7.05 -25.42
CA LYS A 79 35.26 8.37 -25.87
C LYS A 79 35.47 8.31 -27.39
N GLU A 80 34.68 9.12 -28.05
CA GLU A 80 34.85 9.75 -29.35
C GLU A 80 36.26 9.64 -29.98
N SER A 81 36.30 9.05 -31.17
CA SER A 81 37.22 9.47 -32.25
C SER A 81 36.49 9.28 -33.58
N SER A 82 35.57 10.20 -33.89
CA SER A 82 35.00 10.31 -35.23
C SER A 82 36.08 10.83 -36.18
N SER A 83 36.56 9.95 -37.05
CA SER A 83 37.30 10.27 -38.26
C SER A 83 36.44 11.12 -39.20
N ARG A 84 36.98 12.19 -39.77
CA ARG A 84 36.49 12.75 -41.03
C ARG A 84 37.67 12.99 -41.97
N GLY A 85 37.83 12.05 -42.89
CA GLY A 85 38.60 12.23 -44.11
C GLY A 85 38.01 13.35 -44.98
N GLY A 86 38.87 13.92 -45.82
CA GLY A 86 38.58 15.07 -46.66
C GLY A 86 37.68 14.77 -47.87
N ILE A 87 37.32 15.86 -48.55
CA ILE A 87 36.75 15.89 -49.90
C ILE A 87 37.38 17.09 -50.60
N ASP A 88 38.20 16.82 -51.62
CA ASP A 88 38.62 17.76 -52.68
C ASP A 88 37.43 18.06 -53.60
N GLY A 89 37.39 19.27 -54.15
CA GLY A 89 36.45 19.74 -55.17
C GLY A 89 36.49 21.24 -55.36
#